data_AF-A0A2W6C3W9-F1
#
_entry.id   AF-A0A2W6C3W9-F1
#
_cell.length_a   1.000
_cell.length_b   1.000
_cell.length_c   1.000
_cell.angle_alpha   90.00
_cell.angle_beta   90.00
_cell.angle_gamma   90.00
#
_symmetry.space_group_name_H-M   'P 1'
#
loop_
_entity.id
_entity.type
_entity.pdbx_description
1 polymer ?
#
loop_
_entity_poly.entity_id
_entity_poly.type
_entity_poly.pdbx_seq_one_letter_code
_entity_poly.pdbx_strand_id
1 'polypeptide(L)'
;MAAALAWARSPRGRIIVQFTLIGLVLIFFVYTLVTGWGELSKQHLRLDYGYLALSAIPLIARPFLSAFGWWQIVYKLGGRLSIARSIHIYFISGLARYLPGPFLGSIGRAVMAEENGIEGGVAAISVLLELGLLVASGALIGLVWVAFTVGLANITLYLIILGTGSLIILEPRAFLTLLNFLLARFGRKPVRLALHLGDMMQLIAPYLLNWLLNGLTFYLVVNAIFP
;
A
#
# COMPACT_ATOMS: atom_id res chain seq x y z
N MET A 1 -11.77 -27.27 -21.67
CA MET A 1 -11.53 -26.08 -20.82
C MET A 1 -10.05 -25.80 -20.54
N ALA A 2 -9.18 -26.81 -20.36
CA ALA A 2 -7.73 -26.61 -20.12
C ALA A 2 -6.95 -25.97 -21.29
N ALA A 3 -7.33 -26.24 -22.55
CA ALA A 3 -6.67 -25.69 -23.74
C ALA A 3 -6.93 -24.19 -23.97
N ALA A 4 -8.11 -23.68 -23.57
CA ALA A 4 -8.48 -22.27 -23.75
C ALA A 4 -7.68 -21.33 -22.84
N LEU A 5 -7.21 -21.82 -21.68
CA LEU A 5 -6.36 -21.07 -20.75
C LEU A 5 -4.86 -21.23 -21.04
N ALA A 6 -4.47 -22.19 -21.89
CA ALA A 6 -3.07 -22.41 -22.25
C ALA A 6 -2.51 -21.28 -23.14
N TRP A 7 -3.34 -20.73 -24.04
CA TRP A 7 -2.96 -19.58 -24.88
C TRP A 7 -2.68 -18.31 -24.07
N ALA A 8 -3.44 -18.06 -23.00
CA ALA A 8 -3.24 -16.93 -22.08
C ALA A 8 -1.90 -16.99 -21.32
N ARG A 9 -1.28 -18.18 -21.21
CA ARG A 9 0.06 -18.36 -20.61
C ARG A 9 1.21 -18.14 -21.60
N SER A 10 0.94 -18.01 -22.90
CA SER A 10 1.96 -17.66 -23.89
C SER A 10 2.36 -16.18 -23.77
N PRO A 11 3.59 -15.78 -24.15
CA PRO A 11 4.02 -14.39 -24.13
C PRO A 11 3.09 -13.46 -24.91
N ARG A 12 2.57 -13.94 -26.06
CA ARG A 12 1.62 -13.21 -26.91
C ARG A 12 0.23 -13.10 -26.27
N GLY A 13 -0.28 -14.18 -25.66
CA GLY A 13 -1.55 -14.16 -24.95
C GLY A 13 -1.54 -13.22 -23.75
N ARG A 14 -0.43 -13.17 -22.99
CA ARG A 14 -0.25 -12.23 -21.87
C ARG A 14 -0.27 -10.77 -22.33
N ILE A 15 0.41 -10.48 -23.45
CA ILE A 15 0.40 -9.14 -24.07
C ILE A 15 -1.03 -8.77 -24.49
N ILE A 16 -1.73 -9.64 -25.21
CA ILE A 16 -3.10 -9.38 -25.67
C ILE A 16 -4.03 -9.13 -24.48
N VAL A 17 -4.00 -9.98 -23.44
CA VAL A 17 -4.81 -9.77 -22.23
C VAL A 17 -4.47 -8.45 -21.55
N GLN A 18 -3.19 -8.12 -21.41
CA GLN A 18 -2.76 -6.87 -20.78
C GLN A 18 -3.24 -5.65 -21.57
N PHE A 19 -3.07 -5.63 -22.89
CA PHE A 19 -3.54 -4.54 -23.74
C PHE A 19 -5.07 -4.44 -23.77
N THR A 20 -5.79 -5.57 -23.77
CA THR A 20 -7.25 -5.58 -23.66
C THR A 20 -7.71 -4.99 -22.34
N LEU A 21 -7.10 -5.38 -21.21
CA LEU A 21 -7.45 -4.82 -19.90
C LEU A 21 -7.15 -3.32 -19.82
N ILE A 22 -5.97 -2.88 -20.31
CA ILE A 22 -5.63 -1.46 -20.40
C ILE A 22 -6.64 -0.72 -21.27
N GLY A 23 -6.99 -1.27 -22.43
CA GLY A 23 -7.99 -0.70 -23.33
C GLY A 23 -9.37 -0.57 -22.68
N LEU A 24 -9.83 -1.60 -21.97
CA LEU A 24 -11.10 -1.57 -21.23
C LEU A 24 -11.09 -0.49 -20.13
N VAL A 25 -10.01 -0.39 -19.35
CA VAL A 25 -9.88 0.65 -18.31
C VAL A 25 -9.91 2.04 -18.94
N LEU A 26 -9.18 2.26 -20.04
CA LEU A 26 -9.16 3.54 -20.74
C LEU A 26 -10.51 3.89 -21.36
N ILE A 27 -11.19 2.92 -21.98
CA ILE A 27 -12.55 3.12 -22.52
C ILE A 27 -13.51 3.50 -21.40
N PHE A 28 -13.48 2.77 -20.28
CA PHE A 28 -14.36 3.05 -19.13
C PHE A 28 -14.06 4.42 -18.52
N PHE A 29 -12.79 4.79 -18.41
CA PHE A 29 -12.36 6.10 -17.95
C PHE A 29 -12.84 7.23 -18.86
N VAL A 30 -12.62 7.11 -20.18
CA VAL A 30 -13.07 8.11 -21.17
C VAL A 30 -14.59 8.20 -21.21
N TYR A 31 -15.28 7.05 -21.19
CA TYR A 31 -16.74 6.99 -21.12
C TYR A 31 -17.26 7.75 -19.89
N THR A 32 -16.73 7.45 -18.70
CA THR A 32 -17.12 8.10 -17.43
C THR A 32 -16.83 9.59 -17.44
N LEU A 33 -15.70 10.00 -18.02
CA LEU A 33 -15.37 11.42 -18.18
C LEU A 33 -16.36 12.11 -19.10
N VAL A 34 -16.61 11.57 -20.30
CA VAL A 34 -17.50 12.21 -21.30
C VAL A 34 -18.94 12.28 -20.78
N THR A 35 -19.45 11.21 -20.17
CA THR A 35 -20.82 11.21 -19.62
C THR A 35 -20.95 12.10 -18.39
N GLY A 36 -19.94 12.11 -17.51
CA GLY A 36 -19.91 12.95 -16.30
C GLY A 36 -19.54 14.41 -16.55
N TRP A 37 -18.94 14.75 -17.69
CA TRP A 37 -18.47 16.10 -18.01
C TRP A 37 -19.60 17.12 -18.05
N GLY A 38 -20.79 16.72 -18.52
CA GLY A 38 -21.95 17.59 -18.58
C GLY A 38 -22.45 18.06 -17.21
N GLU A 39 -22.25 17.26 -16.16
CA GLU A 39 -22.61 17.62 -14.78
C GLU A 39 -21.49 18.42 -14.10
N LEU A 40 -20.23 18.03 -14.31
CA LEU A 40 -19.07 18.70 -13.74
C LEU A 40 -18.83 20.09 -14.34
N SER A 41 -19.02 20.28 -15.65
CA SER A 41 -18.81 21.57 -16.33
C SER A 41 -19.83 22.65 -15.92
N LYS A 42 -20.97 22.24 -15.36
CA LYS A 42 -22.00 23.15 -14.84
C LYS A 42 -21.80 23.51 -13.37
N GLN A 43 -20.93 22.81 -12.66
CA GLN A 43 -20.57 23.10 -11.28
C GLN A 43 -19.61 24.29 -11.25
N HIS A 44 -19.95 25.33 -10.48
CA HIS A 44 -19.03 26.43 -10.21
C HIS A 44 -18.03 25.98 -9.15
N LEU A 45 -16.89 25.42 -9.60
CA LEU A 45 -15.78 25.05 -8.73
C LEU A 45 -15.26 26.32 -8.06
N ARG A 46 -15.47 26.43 -6.75
CA ARG A 46 -14.93 27.52 -5.94
C ARG A 46 -13.77 26.96 -5.13
N LEU A 47 -12.56 27.40 -5.45
CA LEU A 47 -11.36 26.99 -4.71
C LEU A 47 -11.24 27.78 -3.42
N ASP A 48 -11.41 27.10 -2.28
CA ASP A 48 -11.03 27.62 -0.98
C ASP A 48 -9.55 27.33 -0.71
N TYR A 49 -8.72 28.37 -0.83
CA TYR A 49 -7.28 28.28 -0.61
C TYR A 49 -6.91 27.92 0.84
N GLY A 50 -7.78 28.19 1.82
CA GLY A 50 -7.57 27.82 3.22
C GLY A 50 -7.62 26.31 3.41
N TYR A 51 -8.67 25.66 2.90
CA TYR A 51 -8.78 24.20 2.91
C TYR A 51 -7.68 23.55 2.07
N LEU A 52 -7.33 24.14 0.92
CA LEU A 52 -6.25 23.63 0.07
C LEU A 52 -4.89 23.69 0.79
N ALA A 53 -4.55 24.83 1.41
CA ALA A 53 -3.32 24.97 2.19
C ALA A 53 -3.27 24.03 3.39
N LEU A 54 -4.41 23.87 4.09
CA LEU A 54 -4.53 22.94 5.20
C LEU A 54 -4.34 21.48 4.76
N SER A 55 -4.81 21.11 3.56
CA SER A 55 -4.64 19.76 2.99
C SER A 55 -3.18 19.40 2.69
N ALA A 56 -2.32 20.39 2.45
CA ALA A 56 -0.91 20.17 2.17
C ALA A 56 -0.16 19.58 3.38
N ILE A 57 -0.59 19.92 4.60
CA ILE A 57 0.04 19.46 5.84
C ILE A 57 -0.01 17.92 5.97
N PRO A 58 -1.18 17.26 6.01
CA PRO A 58 -1.25 15.80 6.07
C PRO A 58 -0.67 15.14 4.81
N LEU A 59 -0.82 15.77 3.64
CA LEU A 59 -0.25 15.27 2.38
C LEU A 59 1.27 15.15 2.43
N ILE A 60 1.96 16.15 3.01
CA ILE A 60 3.42 16.18 3.16
C ILE A 60 3.85 15.32 4.34
N ALA A 61 3.11 15.30 5.45
CA ALA A 61 3.49 14.55 6.65
C ALA A 61 3.44 13.03 6.45
N ARG A 62 2.46 12.51 5.71
CA ARG A 62 2.23 11.06 5.55
C ARG A 62 3.45 10.26 5.04
N PRO A 63 4.24 10.67 4.01
CA PRO A 63 5.42 9.90 3.59
C PRO A 63 6.53 9.84 4.64
N PHE A 64 6.73 10.90 5.44
CA PHE A 64 7.70 10.84 6.55
C PHE A 64 7.28 9.81 7.59
N LEU A 65 5.98 9.70 7.84
CA LEU A 65 5.42 8.71 8.75
C LEU A 65 5.66 7.29 8.26
N SER A 66 5.49 7.04 6.96
CA SER A 66 5.81 5.74 6.36
C SER A 66 7.31 5.45 6.38
N ALA A 67 8.17 6.45 6.12
CA ALA A 67 9.62 6.29 6.23
C ALA A 67 10.08 5.99 7.66
N PHE A 68 9.42 6.61 8.65
CA PHE A 68 9.64 6.31 10.06
C PHE A 68 9.17 4.90 10.41
N GLY A 69 7.97 4.50 9.97
CA GLY A 69 7.47 3.13 10.17
C GLY A 69 8.40 2.08 9.56
N TRP A 70 8.92 2.32 8.36
CA TRP A 70 9.88 1.42 7.73
C TRP A 70 11.23 1.39 8.48
N TRP A 71 11.71 2.54 8.97
CA TRP A 71 12.89 2.59 9.84
C TRP A 71 12.73 1.71 11.08
N GLN A 72 11.58 1.78 11.75
CA GLN A 72 11.29 0.94 12.92
C GLN A 72 11.31 -0.55 12.56
N ILE A 73 10.79 -0.93 11.39
CA ILE A 73 10.86 -2.31 10.89
C ILE A 73 12.32 -2.75 10.75
N VAL A 74 13.13 -1.98 10.03
CA VAL A 74 14.56 -2.31 9.82
C VAL A 74 15.27 -2.47 11.16
N TYR A 75 15.00 -1.57 12.12
CA TYR A 75 15.56 -1.65 13.47
C TYR A 75 15.15 -2.92 14.22
N LYS A 76 13.85 -3.27 14.22
CA LYS A 76 13.33 -4.48 14.89
C LYS A 76 13.83 -5.77 14.25
N LEU A 77 14.16 -5.75 12.97
CA LEU A 77 14.79 -6.87 12.27
C LEU A 77 16.31 -6.95 12.48
N GLY A 78 16.89 -6.09 13.32
CA GLY A 78 18.32 -6.07 13.66
C GLY A 78 19.19 -5.22 12.74
N GLY A 79 18.60 -4.60 11.71
CA GLY A 79 19.29 -3.67 10.82
C GLY A 79 19.62 -2.35 11.52
N ARG A 80 20.74 -1.72 11.13
CA ARG A 80 21.18 -0.43 11.67
C ARG A 80 21.18 0.62 10.56
N LEU A 81 20.18 1.50 10.58
CA LEU A 81 20.04 2.61 9.65
C LEU A 81 19.68 3.87 10.44
N SER A 82 20.24 5.03 10.07
CA SER A 82 19.79 6.29 10.66
C SER A 82 18.42 6.69 10.12
N ILE A 83 17.63 7.42 10.91
CA ILE A 83 16.29 7.89 10.48
C ILE A 83 16.40 8.76 9.21
N ALA A 84 17.40 9.66 9.16
CA ALA A 84 17.65 10.51 7.99
C ALA A 84 17.92 9.68 6.72
N ARG A 85 18.69 8.60 6.85
CA ARG A 85 18.97 7.70 5.73
C ARG A 85 17.74 6.90 5.32
N SER A 86 16.93 6.46 6.30
CA SER A 86 15.63 5.83 6.01
C SER A 86 14.72 6.75 5.20
N ILE A 87 14.57 8.01 5.62
CA ILE A 87 13.80 9.03 4.90
C ILE A 87 14.35 9.20 3.49
N HIS A 88 15.65 9.44 3.34
CA HIS A 88 16.28 9.60 2.03
C HIS A 88 15.98 8.40 1.09
N ILE A 89 16.24 7.17 1.56
CA ILE A 89 15.98 5.95 0.80
C ILE A 89 14.50 5.87 0.43
N TYR A 90 13.59 6.08 1.39
CA TYR A 90 12.15 5.95 1.20
C TYR A 90 11.61 6.90 0.10
N PHE A 91 12.08 8.15 0.11
CA PHE A 91 11.67 9.15 -0.88
C PHE A 91 12.25 8.84 -2.27
N ILE A 92 13.55 8.53 -2.36
CA ILE A 92 14.20 8.19 -3.64
C ILE A 92 13.60 6.92 -4.25
N SER A 93 13.47 5.86 -3.47
CA SER A 93 12.83 4.62 -3.94
C SER A 93 11.36 4.83 -4.27
N GLY A 94 10.70 5.76 -3.56
CA GLY A 94 9.31 6.14 -3.81
C GLY A 94 9.09 6.69 -5.23
N LEU A 95 10.06 7.39 -5.81
CA LEU A 95 9.97 7.92 -7.18
C LEU A 95 9.85 6.81 -8.23
N ALA A 96 10.43 5.64 -7.98
CA ALA A 96 10.33 4.52 -8.92
C ALA A 96 8.90 3.97 -9.07
N ARG A 97 7.96 4.35 -8.19
CA ARG A 97 6.53 4.00 -8.33
C ARG A 97 5.82 4.70 -9.47
N TYR A 98 6.41 5.77 -10.00
CA TYR A 98 5.91 6.48 -11.18
C TYR A 98 6.37 5.83 -12.49
N LEU A 99 7.25 4.82 -12.41
CA LEU A 99 7.69 4.03 -13.55
C LEU A 99 6.81 2.78 -13.74
N PRO A 100 6.71 2.26 -14.97
CA PRO A 100 5.96 1.04 -15.24
C PRO A 100 6.61 -0.18 -14.57
N GLY A 101 6.05 -0.59 -13.43
CA GLY A 101 6.41 -1.83 -12.74
C GLY A 101 5.85 -1.87 -11.32
N PRO A 102 5.07 -2.90 -10.95
CA PRO A 102 4.24 -2.87 -9.73
C PRO A 102 5.04 -2.76 -8.42
N PHE A 103 6.29 -3.23 -8.42
CA PHE A 103 7.13 -3.31 -7.21
C PHE A 103 8.46 -2.58 -7.34
N LEU A 104 8.67 -1.77 -8.38
CA LEU A 104 9.97 -1.12 -8.61
C LEU A 104 10.44 -0.28 -7.42
N GLY A 105 9.54 0.49 -6.81
CA GLY A 105 9.89 1.27 -5.62
C GLY A 105 10.24 0.41 -4.41
N SER A 106 9.50 -0.68 -4.18
CA SER A 106 9.76 -1.59 -3.07
C SER A 106 11.07 -2.39 -3.25
N ILE A 107 11.35 -2.85 -4.48
CA ILE A 107 12.59 -3.55 -4.82
C ILE A 107 13.77 -2.57 -4.72
N GLY A 108 13.66 -1.38 -5.31
CA GLY A 108 14.69 -0.34 -5.22
C GLY A 108 15.01 0.02 -3.78
N ARG A 109 14.00 0.07 -2.91
CA ARG A 109 14.22 0.31 -1.48
C ARG A 109 15.02 -0.79 -0.79
N ALA A 110 14.73 -2.06 -1.10
CA ALA A 110 15.50 -3.18 -0.55
C ALA A 110 16.96 -3.14 -1.03
N VAL A 111 17.19 -2.88 -2.33
CA VAL A 111 18.53 -2.73 -2.91
C VAL A 111 19.29 -1.57 -2.26
N MET A 112 18.67 -0.39 -2.14
CA MET A 112 19.28 0.76 -1.48
C MET A 112 19.56 0.50 0.00
N ALA A 113 18.74 -0.29 0.70
CA ALA A 113 19.03 -0.70 2.07
C ALA A 113 20.28 -1.60 2.13
N GLU A 114 20.41 -2.55 1.20
CA GLU A 114 21.61 -3.40 1.06
C GLU A 114 22.88 -2.59 0.80
N GLU A 115 22.82 -1.63 -0.12
CA GLU A 115 23.92 -0.68 -0.40
C GLU A 115 24.31 0.17 0.83
N ASN A 116 23.43 0.25 1.82
CA ASN A 116 23.66 0.93 3.09
C ASN A 116 23.99 -0.01 4.25
N GLY A 117 24.42 -1.24 3.94
CA GLY A 117 24.96 -2.19 4.91
C GLY A 117 23.91 -3.03 5.63
N ILE A 118 22.65 -3.01 5.19
CA ILE A 118 21.62 -3.92 5.69
C ILE A 118 21.79 -5.28 5.01
N GLU A 119 21.73 -6.37 5.76
CA GLU A 119 21.76 -7.71 5.18
C GLU A 119 20.58 -7.89 4.20
N GLY A 120 20.81 -8.43 3.01
CA GLY A 120 19.77 -8.53 1.97
C GLY A 120 18.53 -9.31 2.37
N GLY A 121 18.67 -10.34 3.21
CA GLY A 121 17.53 -11.02 3.82
C GLY A 121 16.68 -10.07 4.67
N VAL A 122 17.31 -9.27 5.53
CA VAL A 122 16.65 -8.26 6.37
C VAL A 122 16.03 -7.16 5.52
N ALA A 123 16.73 -6.67 4.50
CA ALA A 123 16.23 -5.65 3.58
C ALA A 123 14.95 -6.11 2.87
N ALA A 124 14.96 -7.30 2.27
CA ALA A 124 13.79 -7.85 1.58
C ALA A 124 12.60 -8.07 2.54
N ILE A 125 12.83 -8.64 3.71
CA ILE A 125 11.77 -8.89 4.70
C ILE A 125 11.21 -7.58 5.26
N SER A 126 12.05 -6.57 5.46
CA SER A 126 11.59 -5.26 5.94
C SER A 126 10.53 -4.65 5.01
N VAL A 127 10.76 -4.79 3.70
CA VAL A 127 9.85 -4.31 2.66
C VAL A 127 8.58 -5.15 2.62
N LEU A 128 8.68 -6.48 2.73
CA LEU A 128 7.51 -7.37 2.76
C LEU A 128 6.62 -7.11 3.98
N LEU A 129 7.24 -6.94 5.16
CA LEU A 129 6.51 -6.64 6.39
C LEU A 129 5.81 -5.29 6.28
N GLU A 130 6.47 -4.26 5.75
CA GLU A 130 5.82 -2.97 5.50
C GLU A 130 4.62 -3.09 4.56
N LEU A 131 4.76 -3.79 3.44
CA LEU A 131 3.65 -3.97 2.49
C LEU A 131 2.47 -4.68 3.16
N GLY A 132 2.75 -5.70 3.98
CA GLY A 132 1.76 -6.37 4.79
C GLY A 132 1.06 -5.40 5.76
N LEU A 133 1.83 -4.62 6.52
CA LEU A 133 1.29 -3.65 7.49
C LEU A 133 0.50 -2.53 6.81
N LEU A 134 0.91 -2.06 5.63
CA LEU A 134 0.17 -1.09 4.82
C LEU A 134 -1.20 -1.64 4.38
N VAL A 135 -1.23 -2.89 3.89
CA VAL A 135 -2.47 -3.55 3.47
C VAL A 135 -3.37 -3.81 4.68
N ALA A 136 -2.83 -4.35 5.77
CA ALA A 136 -3.58 -4.63 6.99
C ALA A 136 -4.17 -3.35 7.60
N SER A 137 -3.37 -2.29 7.72
CA SER A 137 -3.85 -1.01 8.25
C SER A 137 -4.93 -0.39 7.36
N GLY A 138 -4.77 -0.43 6.03
CA GLY A 138 -5.76 0.11 5.10
C GLY A 138 -7.07 -0.69 5.13
N ALA A 139 -6.97 -2.02 5.19
CA ALA A 139 -8.10 -2.91 5.35
C ALA A 139 -8.86 -2.63 6.66
N LEU A 140 -8.16 -2.49 7.78
CA LEU A 140 -8.78 -2.20 9.08
C LEU A 140 -9.51 -0.86 9.08
N ILE A 141 -8.84 0.21 8.64
CA ILE A 141 -9.47 1.55 8.56
C ILE A 141 -10.67 1.53 7.60
N GLY A 142 -10.50 0.91 6.44
CA GLY A 142 -11.56 0.80 5.43
C GLY A 142 -12.77 0.03 5.94
N LEU A 143 -12.56 -1.13 6.57
CA LEU A 143 -13.65 -1.92 7.15
C LEU A 143 -14.41 -1.16 8.23
N VAL A 144 -13.69 -0.47 9.13
CA VAL A 144 -14.32 0.35 10.17
C VAL A 144 -15.17 1.45 9.53
N TRP A 145 -14.62 2.18 8.56
CA TRP A 145 -15.36 3.26 7.89
C TRP A 145 -16.59 2.77 7.14
N VAL A 146 -16.45 1.70 6.36
CA VAL A 146 -17.57 1.13 5.59
C VAL A 146 -18.63 0.54 6.52
N ALA A 147 -18.24 -0.07 7.64
CA ALA A 147 -19.18 -0.56 8.64
C ALA A 147 -20.07 0.56 9.19
N PHE A 148 -19.49 1.75 9.42
CA PHE A 148 -20.24 2.93 9.86
C PHE A 148 -21.15 3.51 8.78
N THR A 149 -20.76 3.46 7.50
CA THR A 149 -21.52 4.13 6.42
C THR A 149 -22.55 3.25 5.73
N VAL A 150 -22.25 1.96 5.53
CA VAL A 150 -23.09 1.01 4.74
C VAL A 150 -23.78 -0.03 5.64
N GLY A 151 -23.33 -0.18 6.89
CA GLY A 151 -23.87 -1.16 7.83
C GLY A 151 -23.28 -2.57 7.67
N LEU A 152 -23.25 -3.33 8.77
CA LEU A 152 -22.54 -4.62 8.86
C LEU A 152 -23.10 -5.71 7.92
N ALA A 153 -24.42 -5.72 7.68
CA ALA A 153 -25.08 -6.78 6.92
C ALA A 153 -24.57 -6.90 5.47
N ASN A 154 -24.16 -5.77 4.87
CA ASN A 154 -23.72 -5.70 3.48
C ASN A 154 -22.21 -5.96 3.31
N ILE A 155 -21.48 -6.15 4.41
CA ILE A 155 -20.01 -6.24 4.39
C ILE A 155 -19.44 -7.47 5.07
N THR A 156 -20.28 -8.40 5.51
CA THR A 156 -19.88 -9.62 6.23
C THR A 156 -18.75 -10.38 5.54
N LEU A 157 -18.82 -10.56 4.21
CA LEU A 157 -17.76 -11.23 3.44
C LEU A 157 -16.44 -10.45 3.46
N TYR A 158 -16.49 -9.12 3.33
CA TYR A 158 -15.29 -8.27 3.38
C TYR A 158 -14.70 -8.25 4.80
N LEU A 159 -15.53 -8.20 5.83
CA LEU A 159 -15.09 -8.30 7.23
C LEU A 159 -14.34 -9.60 7.49
N ILE A 160 -14.84 -10.72 6.97
CA ILE A 160 -14.17 -12.02 7.08
C ILE A 160 -12.84 -11.99 6.33
N ILE A 161 -12.83 -11.64 5.04
CA ILE A 161 -11.61 -11.74 4.23
C ILE A 161 -10.54 -10.73 4.68
N LEU A 162 -10.89 -9.45 4.75
CA LEU A 162 -9.95 -8.38 5.05
C LEU A 162 -9.61 -8.31 6.54
N GLY A 163 -10.59 -8.60 7.42
CA GLY A 163 -10.37 -8.65 8.86
C GLY A 163 -9.47 -9.81 9.25
N THR A 164 -9.81 -11.04 8.82
CA THR A 164 -8.95 -12.21 9.09
C THR A 164 -7.58 -12.07 8.43
N GLY A 165 -7.50 -11.56 7.20
CA GLY A 165 -6.23 -11.28 6.54
C GLY A 165 -5.35 -10.30 7.33
N SER A 166 -5.94 -9.24 7.87
CA SER A 166 -5.23 -8.26 8.71
C SER A 166 -4.75 -8.88 10.03
N LEU A 167 -5.57 -9.74 10.66
CA LEU A 167 -5.19 -10.45 11.87
C LEU A 167 -4.03 -11.43 11.64
N ILE A 168 -4.02 -12.14 10.51
CA ILE A 168 -2.90 -13.03 10.11
C ILE A 168 -1.61 -12.23 9.96
N ILE A 169 -1.67 -11.04 9.37
CA ILE A 169 -0.49 -10.17 9.21
C ILE A 169 -0.03 -9.64 10.56
N LEU A 170 -0.95 -9.31 11.47
CA LEU A 170 -0.63 -8.72 12.76
C LEU A 170 -0.14 -9.71 13.81
N GLU A 171 -0.54 -10.98 13.70
CA GLU A 171 -0.08 -12.04 14.60
C GLU A 171 1.32 -12.53 14.15
N PRO A 172 2.37 -12.36 14.97
CA PRO A 172 3.74 -12.63 14.54
C PRO A 172 3.97 -14.06 14.04
N ARG A 173 3.36 -15.08 14.66
CA ARG A 173 3.59 -16.48 14.28
C ARG A 173 2.96 -16.79 12.93
N ALA A 174 1.74 -16.32 12.68
CA ALA A 174 1.00 -16.47 11.45
C ALA A 174 1.69 -15.71 10.32
N PHE A 175 2.12 -14.47 10.57
CA PHE A 175 2.93 -13.71 9.64
C PHE A 175 4.22 -14.45 9.27
N LEU A 176 4.99 -14.94 10.26
CA LEU A 176 6.23 -15.68 10.00
C LEU A 176 5.98 -17.01 9.29
N THR A 177 4.87 -17.69 9.58
CA THR A 177 4.48 -18.93 8.91
C THR A 177 4.16 -18.66 7.45
N LEU A 178 3.36 -17.63 7.17
CA LEU A 178 3.04 -17.19 5.81
C LEU A 178 4.29 -16.75 5.06
N LEU A 179 5.16 -15.95 5.69
CA LEU A 179 6.42 -15.50 5.11
C LEU A 179 7.31 -16.69 4.75
N ASN A 180 7.52 -17.63 5.66
CA ASN A 180 8.37 -18.79 5.43
C ASN A 180 7.78 -19.75 4.39
N PHE A 181 6.45 -19.88 4.34
CA PHE A 181 5.76 -20.60 3.28
C PHE A 181 6.03 -19.97 1.90
N LEU A 182 5.92 -18.65 1.79
CA LEU A 182 6.23 -17.93 0.55
C LEU A 182 7.71 -18.06 0.18
N LEU A 183 8.62 -17.89 1.14
CA LEU A 183 10.06 -18.05 0.92
C LEU A 183 10.40 -19.46 0.41
N ALA A 184 9.85 -20.50 1.03
CA ALA A 184 10.04 -21.89 0.59
C ALA A 184 9.52 -22.10 -0.85
N ARG A 185 8.38 -21.50 -1.20
CA ARG A 185 7.83 -21.55 -2.56
C ARG A 185 8.75 -20.92 -3.61
N PHE A 186 9.56 -19.93 -3.21
CA PHE A 186 10.56 -19.28 -4.05
C PHE A 186 11.99 -19.83 -3.85
N GLY A 187 12.16 -20.95 -3.16
CA GLY A 187 13.46 -21.60 -2.94
C GLY A 187 14.41 -20.81 -2.02
N ARG A 188 13.88 -19.93 -1.16
CA ARG A 188 14.66 -19.12 -0.21
C ARG A 188 14.70 -19.78 1.17
N LYS A 189 15.77 -19.51 1.92
CA LYS A 189 15.95 -20.03 3.29
C LYS A 189 14.89 -19.43 4.23
N PRO A 190 14.35 -20.22 5.17
CA PRO A 190 13.41 -19.71 6.16
C PRO A 190 14.12 -18.74 7.11
N VAL A 191 13.35 -17.80 7.64
CA VAL A 191 13.82 -16.72 8.50
C VAL A 191 13.16 -16.88 9.85
N ARG A 192 13.97 -16.76 10.90
CA ARG A 192 13.53 -16.77 12.29
C ARG A 192 13.67 -15.35 12.83
N LEU A 193 12.55 -14.74 13.16
CA LEU A 193 12.51 -13.41 13.78
C LEU A 193 11.86 -13.54 15.15
N ALA A 194 12.42 -12.85 16.13
CA ALA A 194 11.81 -12.69 17.44
C ALA A 194 10.91 -11.45 17.42
N LEU A 195 9.73 -11.58 16.80
CA LEU A 195 8.70 -10.55 16.83
C LEU A 195 7.60 -10.96 17.81
N HIS A 196 7.22 -10.03 18.69
CA HIS A 196 6.09 -10.19 19.59
C HIS A 196 4.88 -9.38 19.10
N LEU A 197 3.69 -9.70 19.60
CA LEU A 197 2.47 -8.98 19.24
C LEU A 197 2.59 -7.48 19.53
N GLY A 198 3.24 -7.12 20.64
CA GLY A 198 3.53 -5.72 20.98
C GLY A 198 4.39 -5.00 19.94
N ASP A 199 5.34 -5.69 19.31
CA ASP A 199 6.14 -5.12 18.22
C ASP A 199 5.26 -4.84 17.01
N MET A 200 4.38 -5.78 16.64
CA MET A 200 3.47 -5.60 15.50
C MET A 200 2.49 -4.43 15.72
N MET A 201 2.01 -4.24 16.95
CA MET A 201 1.17 -3.09 17.30
C MET A 201 1.93 -1.76 17.21
N GLN A 202 3.20 -1.72 17.61
CA GLN A 202 4.05 -0.54 17.43
C GLN A 202 4.32 -0.27 15.95
N LEU A 203 4.60 -1.33 15.17
CA LEU A 203 4.95 -1.22 13.76
C LEU A 203 3.75 -0.84 12.88
N ILE A 204 2.52 -1.24 13.22
CA ILE A 204 1.33 -0.87 12.43
C ILE A 204 0.90 0.59 12.65
N ALA A 205 1.20 1.19 13.80
CA ALA A 205 0.70 2.51 14.19
C ALA A 205 1.02 3.65 13.18
N PRO A 206 2.25 3.78 12.65
CA PRO A 206 2.57 4.78 11.62
C PRO A 206 1.72 4.61 10.35
N TYR A 207 1.37 3.38 9.99
CA TYR A 207 0.59 3.09 8.78
C TYR A 207 -0.91 3.35 8.97
N LEU A 208 -1.46 3.05 10.16
CA LEU A 208 -2.82 3.46 10.52
C LEU A 208 -2.97 4.98 10.44
N LEU A 209 -2.03 5.70 11.05
CA LEU A 209 -2.04 7.16 11.01
C LEU A 209 -1.81 7.69 9.58
N ASN A 210 -0.98 7.02 8.77
CA ASN A 210 -0.84 7.36 7.35
C ASN A 210 -2.18 7.29 6.59
N TRP A 211 -2.97 6.23 6.79
CA TRP A 211 -4.30 6.10 6.18
C TRP A 211 -5.29 7.16 6.66
N LEU A 212 -5.28 7.48 7.96
CA LEU A 212 -6.10 8.55 8.52
C LEU A 212 -5.74 9.92 7.94
N LEU A 213 -4.45 10.24 7.84
CA LEU A 213 -3.97 11.47 7.21
C LEU A 213 -4.33 11.52 5.72
N ASN A 214 -4.32 10.39 5.02
CA ASN A 214 -4.74 10.32 3.64
C ASN A 214 -6.25 10.61 3.49
N GLY A 215 -7.09 10.04 4.37
CA GLY A 215 -8.51 10.36 4.43
C GLY A 215 -8.78 11.83 4.75
N LEU A 216 -8.05 12.39 5.72
CA LEU A 216 -8.13 13.81 6.07
C LEU A 216 -7.71 14.71 4.90
N THR A 217 -6.63 14.37 4.19
CA THR A 217 -6.19 15.10 2.99
C THR A 217 -7.31 15.13 1.96
N PHE A 218 -7.91 13.98 1.67
CA PHE A 218 -9.00 13.89 0.70
C PHE A 218 -10.23 14.68 1.14
N TYR A 219 -10.63 14.57 2.41
CA TYR A 219 -11.73 15.36 2.98
C TYR A 219 -11.49 16.86 2.80
N LEU A 220 -10.30 17.37 3.15
CA LEU A 220 -9.96 18.79 3.02
C LEU A 220 -9.97 19.25 1.56
N VAL A 221 -9.45 18.43 0.63
CA VAL A 221 -9.48 18.75 -0.81
C VAL A 221 -10.91 18.80 -1.35
N VAL A 222 -11.78 17.87 -0.93
CA VAL A 222 -13.20 17.89 -1.34
C VAL A 222 -13.87 19.19 -0.86
N ASN A 223 -13.70 19.57 0.41
CA ASN A 223 -14.22 20.84 0.94
C ASN A 223 -13.56 22.08 0.30
N ALA A 224 -12.36 21.95 -0.24
CA ALA A 224 -11.69 23.04 -0.95
C ALA A 224 -12.29 23.29 -2.34
N ILE A 225 -13.00 22.32 -2.92
CA ILE A 225 -13.49 22.36 -4.31
C ILE A 225 -15.01 22.45 -4.35
N PHE A 226 -15.69 21.75 -3.45
CA PHE A 226 -17.14 21.67 -3.35
C PHE A 226 -17.63 22.37 -2.07
N PRO A 227 -18.58 23.30 -2.18
CA PRO A 227 -19.19 23.98 -1.03
C PRO A 227 -20.12 23.08 -0.21
#